data_AF-A0A3M5G053-F1
#
_entry.id   AF-A0A3M5G053-F1
#
_cell.length_a   1.000
_cell.length_b   1.000
_cell.length_c   1.000
_cell.angle_alpha   90.00
_cell.angle_beta   90.00
_cell.angle_gamma   90.00
#
_symmetry.space_group_name_H-M   'P 1'
#
loop_
_entity.id
_entity.type
_entity.pdbx_description
1 polymer ?
#
loop_
_entity_poly.entity_id
_entity_poly.type
_entity_poly.pdbx_seq_one_letter_code
_entity_poly.pdbx_strand_id
1 'polypeptide(L)' 'MWGHMQTLKVELGERSYPIHIGEGLLDQPELLTPHIVGRQVAIVSNTTVAPLYLERLTQTLAGY' A
#
# COMPACT_ATOMS: atom_id res chain seq x y z
N MET A 1 -2.56 -24.01 0.17
CA MET A 1 -2.16 -23.19 -0.99
C MET A 1 -2.95 -21.87 -1.03
N TRP A 2 -3.11 -21.17 0.09
CA TRP A 2 -3.71 -19.83 0.08
C TRP A 2 -2.57 -18.81 -0.03
N GLY A 3 -2.17 -18.49 -1.26
CA GLY A 3 -1.06 -17.59 -1.54
C GLY A 3 -1.37 -16.61 -2.66
N HIS A 4 -2.65 -16.34 -2.94
CA HIS A 4 -3.03 -15.46 -4.05
C HIS A 4 -3.65 -14.17 -3.53
N MET A 5 -3.17 -13.04 -4.06
CA MET A 5 -3.77 -11.73 -3.84
C MET A 5 -5.21 -11.73 -4.37
N GLN A 6 -6.14 -11.26 -3.55
CA GLN A 6 -7.53 -10.98 -3.91
C GLN A 6 -7.76 -9.47 -3.95
N THR A 7 -8.63 -9.02 -4.86
CA THR A 7 -8.99 -7.60 -4.96
C THR A 7 -10.50 -7.46 -4.82
N LEU A 8 -10.93 -6.68 -3.83
CA LEU A 8 -12.31 -6.20 -3.70
C LEU A 8 -12.38 -4.78 -4.23
N LYS A 9 -13.22 -4.52 -5.23
CA LYS A 9 -13.51 -3.15 -5.67
C LYS A 9 -14.68 -2.60 -4.86
N VAL A 10 -14.46 -1.53 -4.12
CA VAL A 10 -15.52 -0.83 -3.38
C VAL A 10 -16.11 0.23 -4.30
N GLU A 11 -17.43 0.13 -4.56
CA GLU A 11 -18.11 1.05 -5.47
C GLU A 11 -18.70 2.26 -4.71
N LEU A 12 -18.10 3.44 -4.93
CA LEU A 12 -18.48 4.73 -4.33
C LEU A 12 -18.56 5.85 -5.38
N GLY A 13 -18.78 5.50 -6.66
CA GLY A 13 -18.78 6.43 -7.79
C GLY A 13 -17.37 6.96 -8.08
N GLU A 14 -17.21 8.28 -8.14
CA GLU A 14 -15.90 8.94 -8.38
C GLU A 14 -14.84 8.61 -7.31
N ARG A 15 -15.24 8.04 -6.17
CA ARG A 15 -14.35 7.64 -5.08
C ARG A 15 -14.20 6.12 -4.96
N SER A 16 -14.59 5.34 -5.97
CA SER A 16 -14.37 3.90 -5.97
C SER A 16 -12.88 3.58 -5.85
N TYR A 17 -12.52 2.59 -5.02
CA TYR A 17 -11.12 2.19 -4.79
C TYR A 17 -10.98 0.66 -4.62
N PRO A 18 -9.80 0.09 -4.95
CA PRO A 18 -9.52 -1.31 -4.70
C PRO A 18 -9.05 -1.54 -3.25
N ILE A 19 -9.42 -2.69 -2.69
CA ILE A 19 -8.81 -3.28 -1.50
C ILE A 19 -8.07 -4.54 -1.94
N HIS A 20 -6.74 -4.51 -1.87
CA HIS A 20 -5.89 -5.67 -2.14
C HIS A 20 -5.63 -6.44 -0.83
N ILE A 21 -5.86 -7.76 -0.86
CA ILE A 21 -5.73 -8.65 0.31
C ILE A 21 -4.81 -9.80 -0.06
N GLY A 22 -3.73 -9.96 0.69
CA GLY A 22 -2.70 -10.98 0.42
C GLY A 22 -1.48 -10.81 1.32
N GLU A 23 -0.54 -11.73 1.19
CA GLU A 23 0.73 -11.69 1.92
C GLU A 23 1.79 -10.90 1.15
N GLY A 24 2.69 -10.21 1.86
CA GLY A 24 3.82 -9.50 1.25
C GLY A 24 3.46 -8.29 0.37
N LEU A 25 2.24 -7.77 0.48
CA LEU A 25 1.79 -6.68 -0.41
C LEU A 25 2.52 -5.34 -0.19
N LEU A 26 3.10 -5.13 1.00
CA LEU A 26 3.89 -3.91 1.28
C LEU A 26 5.16 -3.80 0.42
N ASP A 27 5.63 -4.92 -0.13
CA ASP A 27 6.85 -4.99 -0.94
C ASP A 27 6.55 -4.85 -2.46
N GLN A 28 5.30 -4.56 -2.83
CA GLN A 28 4.81 -4.47 -4.22
C GLN A 28 4.46 -3.02 -4.58
N PRO A 29 5.44 -2.19 -5.02
CA PRO A 29 5.21 -0.78 -5.32
C PRO A 29 4.15 -0.56 -6.40
N GLU A 30 3.99 -1.50 -7.34
CA GLU A 30 2.99 -1.46 -8.41
C GLU A 30 1.54 -1.38 -7.92
N LEU A 31 1.26 -1.81 -6.68
CA LEU A 31 -0.07 -1.67 -6.07
C LEU A 31 -0.31 -0.26 -5.51
N LEU A 32 0.75 0.50 -5.25
CA LEU A 32 0.69 1.85 -4.69
C LEU A 32 0.84 2.93 -5.77
N THR A 33 1.68 2.67 -6.78
CA THR A 33 2.02 3.64 -7.84
C THR A 33 0.82 4.26 -8.54
N PRO A 34 -0.23 3.51 -8.94
CA PRO A 34 -1.41 4.11 -9.61
C PRO A 34 -2.18 5.09 -8.72
N HIS A 35 -1.99 5.03 -7.40
CA HIS A 35 -2.70 5.83 -6.41
C HIS A 35 -1.87 7.00 -5.86
N ILE A 36 -0.59 7.13 -6.26
CA ILE A 36 0.29 8.23 -5.86
C ILE A 36 0.47 9.18 -7.06
N VAL A 37 -0.26 10.30 -7.05
CA VAL A 37 -0.18 11.33 -8.10
C VAL A 37 1.02 12.27 -7.90
N GLY A 38 1.49 12.40 -6.66
CA GLY A 38 2.58 13.29 -6.27
C GLY A 38 3.98 12.68 -6.41
N ARG A 39 4.99 13.49 -6.08
CA ARG A 39 6.40 13.07 -6.01
C ARG A 39 6.94 13.02 -4.59
N GLN A 40 6.10 13.10 -3.58
CA GLN A 40 6.50 13.04 -2.18
C GLN A 40 5.40 12.36 -1.40
N VAL A 41 5.78 11.47 -0.48
CA VAL A 41 4.85 10.73 0.38
C VAL A 41 5.23 10.97 1.84
N ALA A 42 4.24 11.34 2.66
CA ALA A 42 4.40 11.41 4.11
C ALA A 42 3.77 10.16 4.75
N ILE A 43 4.59 9.33 5.39
CA ILE A 43 4.10 8.15 6.11
C ILE A 43 3.77 8.56 7.55
N VAL A 44 2.51 8.38 7.94
CA VAL A 44 2.04 8.62 9.32
C VAL A 44 1.77 7.28 9.99
N SER A 45 2.45 7.01 11.10
CA SER A 45 2.30 5.77 11.89
C SER A 45 2.46 6.06 13.38
N ASN A 46 2.12 5.10 14.23
CA ASN A 46 2.28 5.20 15.68
C ASN A 46 3.59 4.52 16.16
N THR A 47 3.93 4.71 17.44
CA THR A 47 5.18 4.19 18.04
C THR A 47 5.25 2.67 18.14
N THR A 48 4.11 1.97 18.07
CA THR A 48 4.04 0.51 18.13
C THR A 48 4.23 -0.13 16.75
N VAL A 49 3.64 0.47 15.71
CA VAL A 49 3.58 -0.09 14.35
C VAL A 49 4.80 0.34 13.53
N ALA A 50 5.31 1.56 13.74
CA ALA A 50 6.45 2.07 12.98
C ALA A 50 7.69 1.16 13.06
N PRO A 51 8.14 0.67 14.23
CA PRO A 51 9.30 -0.22 14.31
C PRO A 51 9.13 -1.55 13.56
N LEU A 52 7.89 -1.96 13.25
CA LEU A 52 7.59 -3.23 12.60
C LEU A 52 7.56 -3.12 11.07
N TYR A 53 7.11 -1.98 10.53
CA TYR A 53 6.79 -1.88 9.09
C TYR A 53 7.27 -0.60 8.39
N LEU A 54 7.64 0.46 9.13
CA LEU A 54 7.97 1.75 8.52
C LEU A 54 9.15 1.64 7.57
N GLU A 55 10.21 0.95 7.99
CA GLU A 55 11.41 0.78 7.17
C GLU A 55 11.09 0.07 5.85
N ARG A 56 10.34 -1.03 5.92
CA ARG A 56 9.90 -1.79 4.75
C ARG A 56 9.12 -0.93 3.76
N LEU A 57 8.09 -0.22 4.24
CA LEU A 57 7.28 0.62 3.37
C LEU A 57 8.08 1.81 2.81
N THR A 58 9.01 2.36 3.58
CA THR A 58 9.92 3.43 3.11
C THR A 58 10.79 2.94 1.95
N GLN A 59 11.30 1.71 2.00
CA GLN A 59 12.07 1.12 0.91
C GLN A 59 11.22 0.94 -0.36
N THR A 60 10.00 0.45 -0.23
CA THR A 60 9.05 0.33 -1.35
C THR A 60 8.75 1.68 -2.00
N LEU A 61 8.69 2.75 -1.21
CA LEU A 61 8.37 4.11 -1.66
C LEU A 61 9.61 4.96 -1.99
N ALA A 62 10.82 4.40 -2.03
CA ALA A 62 12.06 5.16 -2.22
C ALA A 62 12.17 5.92 -3.56
N GLY A 63 11.27 5.64 -4.52
CA GLY A 63 11.18 6.33 -5.81
C GLY A 63 10.34 7.62 -5.81
N TYR A 64 9.77 8.02 -4.66
CA TYR A 64 8.98 9.25 -4.50
C TYR A 64 9.74 10.28 -3.67
#